data_AF-A0A924I271-F1
#
_entry.id   AF-A0A924I271-F1
#
_cell.length_a   1.000
_cell.length_b   1.000
_cell.length_c   1.000
_cell.angle_alpha   90.00
_cell.angle_beta   90.00
_cell.angle_gamma   90.00
#
_symmetry.space_group_name_H-M   'P 1'
#
loop_
_entity.id
_entity.type
_entity.pdbx_description
1 polymer ?
#
loop_
_entity_poly.entity_id
_entity_poly.type
_entity_poly.pdbx_seq_one_letter_code
_entity_poly.pdbx_strand_id
1 'polypeptide(L)'
;MLKHIFCGLALAMAAPVAAAATMAPDSYIVLNYHDIPQHGNKTAPFDRMAVASSNFKSHLDWLAGNGYHFISVQQIVDAHEGKTVLPDKAVLLTFDDGYESFYTRVFPVLQARQIPAVIAVIGTWMRRAEKPDVPGD
;
A
#
# COMPACT_ATOMS: atom_id res chain seq x y z
N MET A 1 64.53 -20.65 -24.32
CA MET A 1 63.98 -20.40 -22.96
C MET A 1 63.62 -18.91 -22.88
N LEU A 2 62.37 -18.55 -23.21
CA LEU A 2 61.93 -17.15 -23.28
C LEU A 2 60.90 -16.90 -22.15
N LYS A 3 61.16 -15.85 -21.38
CA LYS A 3 60.57 -15.53 -20.07
C LYS A 3 59.08 -15.17 -20.15
N HIS A 4 58.31 -15.71 -19.21
CA HIS A 4 56.93 -15.35 -18.88
C HIS A 4 56.86 -13.95 -18.25
N ILE A 5 55.97 -13.08 -18.74
CA ILE A 5 55.28 -12.07 -17.93
C ILE A 5 53.88 -11.87 -18.54
N PHE A 6 52.85 -12.52 -17.97
CA PHE A 6 51.46 -12.08 -18.15
C PHE A 6 51.07 -11.31 -16.89
N CYS A 7 50.88 -10.00 -17.07
CA CYS A 7 50.41 -9.08 -16.04
C CYS A 7 48.90 -9.27 -15.89
N GLY A 8 48.45 -9.92 -14.82
CA GLY A 8 47.03 -10.09 -14.51
C GLY A 8 46.44 -8.80 -13.95
N LEU A 9 45.65 -8.09 -14.75
CA LEU A 9 44.82 -6.98 -14.28
C LEU A 9 43.58 -7.56 -13.58
N ALA A 10 43.63 -7.67 -12.25
CA ALA A 10 42.45 -8.01 -11.45
C ALA A 10 41.52 -6.78 -11.40
N LEU A 11 40.47 -6.80 -12.22
CA LEU A 11 39.40 -5.81 -12.16
C LEU A 11 38.54 -6.10 -10.92
N ALA A 12 38.77 -5.37 -9.84
CA ALA A 12 37.91 -5.40 -8.66
C ALA A 12 36.55 -4.82 -9.04
N MET A 13 35.56 -5.69 -9.25
CA MET A 13 34.16 -5.29 -9.37
C MET A 13 33.69 -4.77 -8.01
N ALA A 14 33.73 -3.45 -7.82
CA ALA A 14 33.03 -2.82 -6.70
C ALA A 14 31.52 -2.99 -6.94
N ALA A 15 30.90 -3.94 -6.23
CA ALA A 15 29.45 -4.05 -6.20
C ALA A 15 28.88 -2.75 -5.61
N PRO A 16 27.80 -2.18 -6.18
CA PRO A 16 27.14 -1.06 -5.56
C PRO A 16 26.48 -1.57 -4.29
N VAL A 17 27.03 -1.21 -3.13
CA VAL A 17 26.30 -1.30 -1.86
C VAL A 17 25.23 -0.22 -1.91
N ALA A 18 24.10 -0.54 -2.52
CA ALA A 18 22.89 0.21 -2.25
C ALA A 18 22.52 -0.11 -0.80
N ALA A 19 22.85 0.82 0.11
CA ALA A 19 22.33 0.76 1.47
C ALA A 19 20.81 0.96 1.37
N ALA A 20 20.06 -0.14 1.31
CA ALA A 20 18.64 -0.10 1.57
C ALA A 20 18.49 0.41 3.01
N ALA A 21 17.79 1.53 3.19
CA ALA A 21 17.46 2.01 4.52
C ALA A 21 16.69 0.91 5.24
N THR A 22 17.31 0.29 6.23
CA THR A 22 16.66 -0.70 7.08
C THR A 22 15.69 0.03 8.00
N MET A 23 14.44 -0.42 8.00
CA MET A 23 13.44 0.04 8.95
C MET A 23 13.87 -0.34 10.37
N ALA A 24 13.57 0.50 11.35
CA ALA A 24 13.83 0.16 12.75
C ALA A 24 13.03 -1.10 13.14
N PRO A 25 13.50 -1.90 14.13
CA PRO A 25 12.70 -3.01 14.66
C PRO A 25 11.31 -2.54 15.07
N ASP A 26 10.28 -3.36 14.82
CA ASP A 26 8.87 -3.06 15.09
C ASP A 26 8.34 -1.74 14.49
N SER A 27 8.99 -1.23 13.44
CA SER A 27 8.46 -0.11 12.67
C SER A 27 7.65 -0.57 11.46
N TYR A 28 6.70 0.25 11.04
CA TYR A 28 5.82 0.01 9.91
C TYR A 28 5.59 1.30 9.13
N ILE A 29 5.23 1.17 7.87
CA ILE A 29 4.75 2.28 7.05
C ILE A 29 3.23 2.28 6.99
N VAL A 30 2.63 3.46 6.90
CA VAL A 30 1.19 3.63 6.69
C VAL A 30 0.99 4.24 5.31
N LEU A 31 0.25 3.53 4.45
CA LEU A 31 -0.15 4.04 3.15
C LEU A 31 -1.63 4.41 3.20
N ASN A 32 -1.92 5.66 2.86
CA ASN A 32 -3.27 6.19 2.84
C ASN A 32 -3.76 6.37 1.40
N TYR A 33 -4.95 5.86 1.15
CA TYR A 33 -5.68 6.03 -0.10
C TYR A 33 -7.03 6.70 0.20
N HIS A 34 -7.55 7.43 -0.77
CA HIS A 34 -8.92 7.97 -0.72
C HIS A 34 -9.75 7.26 -1.80
N ASP A 35 -9.95 7.89 -2.96
CA ASP A 35 -10.75 7.32 -4.05
C ASP A 35 -9.89 6.46 -5.00
N ILE A 36 -10.44 5.33 -5.44
CA ILE A 36 -9.85 4.43 -6.43
C ILE A 36 -10.76 4.32 -7.66
N PRO A 37 -10.81 5.32 -8.56
CA PRO A 37 -11.65 5.27 -9.75
C PRO A 37 -11.13 4.25 -10.78
N GLN A 38 -11.97 3.90 -11.76
CA GLN A 38 -11.58 3.00 -12.85
C GLN A 38 -10.42 3.58 -13.67
N HIS A 39 -10.49 4.87 -13.98
CA HIS A 39 -9.47 5.63 -14.70
C HIS A 39 -9.08 6.85 -13.87
N GLY A 40 -7.80 7.24 -13.88
CA GLY A 40 -7.36 8.49 -13.24
C GLY A 40 -8.01 9.68 -13.93
N ASN A 41 -8.52 10.65 -13.16
CA ASN A 41 -9.34 11.71 -13.72
C ASN A 41 -8.50 12.97 -13.96
N LYS A 42 -7.93 13.08 -15.18
CA LYS A 42 -7.05 14.21 -15.57
C LYS A 42 -7.69 15.60 -15.48
N THR A 43 -8.99 15.73 -15.18
CA THR A 43 -9.77 16.97 -15.36
C THR A 43 -10.58 17.44 -14.15
N ALA A 44 -10.62 16.73 -13.02
CA ALA A 44 -11.41 17.17 -11.85
C ALA A 44 -10.53 17.78 -10.73
N PRO A 45 -10.85 18.97 -10.20
CA PRO A 45 -10.08 19.60 -9.13
C PRO A 45 -10.10 18.83 -7.80
N PHE A 46 -11.03 17.87 -7.64
CA PHE A 46 -11.15 16.97 -6.49
C PHE A 46 -10.33 15.66 -6.63
N ASP A 47 -9.61 15.46 -7.73
CA ASP A 47 -8.90 14.21 -8.06
C ASP A 47 -7.48 14.10 -7.49
N ARG A 48 -7.02 15.07 -6.67
CA ARG A 48 -5.61 15.09 -6.22
C ARG A 48 -5.20 13.90 -5.35
N MET A 49 -6.17 13.20 -4.77
CA MET A 49 -5.94 12.04 -3.89
C MET A 49 -6.47 10.74 -4.50
N ALA A 50 -6.88 10.76 -5.77
CA ALA A 50 -7.38 9.58 -6.44
C ALA A 50 -6.24 8.77 -7.07
N VAL A 51 -6.36 7.45 -7.02
CA VAL A 51 -5.43 6.53 -7.68
C VAL A 51 -6.21 5.63 -8.62
N ALA A 52 -5.84 5.62 -9.90
CA ALA A 52 -6.47 4.72 -10.86
C ALA A 52 -6.39 3.26 -10.39
N SER A 53 -7.45 2.49 -10.60
CA SER A 53 -7.55 1.09 -10.16
C SER A 53 -6.40 0.22 -10.65
N SER A 54 -5.88 0.47 -11.86
CA SER A 54 -4.68 -0.20 -12.38
C SER A 54 -3.45 0.10 -11.54
N ASN A 55 -3.24 1.37 -11.18
CA ASN A 55 -2.08 1.81 -10.40
C ASN A 55 -2.14 1.26 -8.97
N PHE A 56 -3.33 1.23 -8.36
CA PHE A 56 -3.52 0.62 -7.05
C PHE A 56 -3.08 -0.86 -7.06
N LYS A 57 -3.51 -1.63 -8.06
CA LYS A 57 -3.05 -3.04 -8.21
C LYS A 57 -1.54 -3.12 -8.39
N SER A 58 -0.95 -2.25 -9.22
CA SER A 58 0.50 -2.20 -9.40
C SER A 58 1.24 -1.82 -8.11
N HIS A 59 0.68 -0.97 -7.25
CA HIS A 59 1.27 -0.68 -5.94
C HIS A 59 1.29 -1.92 -5.04
N LEU A 60 0.19 -2.67 -4.99
CA LEU A 60 0.14 -3.92 -4.22
C LEU A 60 1.14 -4.95 -4.76
N ASP A 61 1.24 -5.10 -6.08
CA ASP A 61 2.20 -5.99 -6.72
C ASP A 61 3.64 -5.57 -6.42
N TRP A 62 3.92 -4.26 -6.46
CA TRP A 62 5.24 -3.73 -6.15
C TRP A 62 5.62 -3.93 -4.68
N LEU A 63 4.71 -3.68 -3.74
CA LEU A 63 4.94 -3.90 -2.31
C LEU A 63 5.25 -5.38 -2.05
N ALA A 64 4.40 -6.29 -2.53
CA ALA A 64 4.61 -7.72 -2.36
C ALA A 64 5.92 -8.19 -3.02
N GLY A 65 6.19 -7.77 -4.26
CA GLY A 65 7.39 -8.13 -5.00
C GLY A 65 8.69 -7.58 -4.40
N ASN A 66 8.59 -6.51 -3.59
CA ASN A 66 9.72 -5.94 -2.86
C ASN A 66 9.79 -6.42 -1.39
N GLY A 67 9.02 -7.43 -1.00
CA GLY A 67 9.08 -8.02 0.35
C GLY A 67 8.48 -7.16 1.45
N TYR A 68 7.50 -6.30 1.13
CA TYR A 68 6.67 -5.68 2.16
C TYR A 68 5.61 -6.66 2.66
N HIS A 69 5.31 -6.59 3.95
CA HIS A 69 4.34 -7.46 4.60
C HIS A 69 3.12 -6.65 5.04
N PHE A 70 1.96 -6.96 4.45
CA PHE A 70 0.72 -6.29 4.83
C PHE A 70 0.29 -6.72 6.24
N ILE A 71 0.03 -5.74 7.10
CA ILE A 71 -0.35 -5.95 8.49
C ILE A 71 -1.70 -5.30 8.82
N SER A 72 -2.38 -5.87 9.81
CA SER A 72 -3.62 -5.35 10.38
C SER A 72 -3.35 -4.40 11.55
N VAL A 73 -4.35 -3.58 11.89
CA VAL A 73 -4.32 -2.78 13.13
C VAL A 73 -4.15 -3.67 14.37
N GLN A 74 -4.75 -4.86 14.39
CA GLN A 74 -4.61 -5.79 15.52
C GLN A 74 -3.15 -6.23 15.71
N GLN A 75 -2.42 -6.52 14.63
CA GLN A 75 -1.00 -6.86 14.74
C GLN A 75 -0.16 -5.70 15.29
N ILE A 76 -0.51 -4.45 14.97
CA ILE A 76 0.14 -3.27 15.56
C ILE A 76 -0.13 -3.19 17.06
N VAL A 77 -1.38 -3.40 17.49
CA VAL A 77 -1.77 -3.41 18.91
C VAL A 77 -1.04 -4.53 19.65
N ASP A 78 -1.04 -5.74 19.11
CA ASP A 78 -0.38 -6.90 19.73
C ASP A 78 1.14 -6.70 19.85
N ALA A 79 1.77 -6.07 18.85
CA ALA A 79 3.20 -5.74 18.90
C ALA A 79 3.49 -4.66 19.95
N HIS A 80 2.66 -3.63 20.04
CA HIS A 80 2.78 -2.60 21.06
C HIS A 80 2.64 -3.15 22.49
N GLU A 81 1.78 -4.14 22.68
CA GLU A 81 1.58 -4.85 23.95
C GLU A 81 2.64 -5.94 24.23
N GLY A 82 3.62 -6.12 23.33
CA GLY A 82 4.70 -7.10 23.48
C GLY A 82 4.28 -8.56 23.29
N LYS A 83 3.11 -8.81 22.68
CA LYS A 83 2.60 -10.17 22.42
C LYS A 83 3.22 -10.79 21.16
N THR A 84 3.62 -9.96 20.21
CA THR A 84 4.28 -10.35 18.96
C THR A 84 5.30 -9.28 18.56
N VAL A 85 6.07 -9.55 17.51
CA VAL A 85 6.84 -8.54 16.77
C VAL A 85 6.20 -8.32 15.41
N LEU A 86 6.37 -7.12 14.84
CA LEU A 86 5.96 -6.87 13.46
C LEU A 86 6.97 -7.52 12.49
N PRO A 87 6.51 -7.99 11.31
CA PRO A 87 7.44 -8.43 10.29
C PRO A 87 8.29 -7.24 9.80
N ASP A 88 9.50 -7.53 9.32
CA ASP A 88 10.30 -6.54 8.60
C ASP A 88 9.49 -5.96 7.44
N LYS A 89 9.70 -4.68 7.10
CA LYS A 89 8.98 -3.99 6.02
C LYS A 89 7.45 -4.10 6.14
N ALA A 90 6.95 -4.02 7.37
CA ALA A 90 5.51 -4.00 7.63
C ALA A 90 4.83 -2.77 7.00
N VAL A 91 3.65 -2.99 6.40
CA VAL A 91 2.82 -1.95 5.78
C VAL A 91 1.36 -2.09 6.18
N LEU A 92 0.78 -1.02 6.70
CA LEU A 92 -0.67 -0.89 6.91
C LEU A 92 -1.28 -0.13 5.73
N LEU A 93 -2.35 -0.68 5.15
CA LEU A 93 -3.18 0.03 4.18
C LEU A 93 -4.36 0.69 4.90
N THR A 94 -4.56 1.98 4.63
CA THR A 94 -5.66 2.79 5.18
C THR A 94 -6.43 3.44 4.04
N PHE A 95 -7.75 3.54 4.21
CA PHE A 95 -8.66 4.15 3.25
C PHE A 95 -9.59 5.13 3.98
N ASP A 96 -9.67 6.37 3.52
CA ASP A 96 -10.48 7.40 4.18
C ASP A 96 -11.80 7.67 3.44
N ASP A 97 -12.64 8.47 4.07
CA ASP A 97 -13.89 9.07 3.58
C ASP A 97 -15.08 8.12 3.35
N GLY A 98 -14.83 6.86 2.99
CA GLY A 98 -15.89 5.91 2.68
C GLY A 98 -16.37 5.93 1.23
N TYR A 99 -15.49 6.23 0.27
CA TYR A 99 -15.83 6.17 -1.15
C TYR A 99 -16.39 4.79 -1.56
N GLU A 100 -17.43 4.79 -2.41
CA GLU A 100 -18.02 3.57 -2.98
C GLU A 100 -16.98 2.70 -3.72
N SER A 101 -15.94 3.33 -4.27
CA SER A 101 -14.82 2.64 -4.92
C SER A 101 -14.09 1.68 -3.99
N PHE A 102 -14.06 1.95 -2.67
CA PHE A 102 -13.52 0.99 -1.72
C PHE A 102 -14.28 -0.32 -1.81
N TYR A 103 -15.60 -0.30 -1.69
CA TYR A 103 -16.41 -1.53 -1.73
C TYR A 103 -16.41 -2.19 -3.12
N THR A 104 -16.52 -1.40 -4.18
CA THR A 104 -16.73 -1.93 -5.53
C THR A 104 -15.44 -2.33 -6.25
N ARG A 105 -14.28 -1.76 -5.88
CA ARG A 105 -13.00 -1.96 -6.60
C ARG A 105 -11.83 -2.37 -5.70
N VAL A 106 -11.73 -1.85 -4.48
CA VAL A 106 -10.64 -2.18 -3.54
C VAL A 106 -10.91 -3.49 -2.81
N PHE A 107 -12.05 -3.60 -2.15
CA PHE A 107 -12.40 -4.71 -1.27
C PHE A 107 -12.28 -6.08 -1.96
N PRO A 108 -12.77 -6.30 -3.21
CA PRO A 108 -12.61 -7.58 -3.88
C PRO A 108 -11.14 -7.94 -4.15
N VAL A 109 -10.29 -6.94 -4.43
CA VAL A 109 -8.85 -7.14 -4.65
C VAL A 109 -8.15 -7.51 -3.36
N LEU A 110 -8.44 -6.80 -2.26
CA LEU A 110 -7.87 -7.10 -0.95
C LEU A 110 -8.33 -8.47 -0.44
N GLN A 111 -9.61 -8.81 -0.62
CA GLN A 111 -10.18 -10.10 -0.24
C GLN A 111 -9.51 -11.25 -1.01
N ALA A 112 -9.38 -11.14 -2.34
CA ALA A 112 -8.75 -12.16 -3.17
C ALA A 112 -7.27 -12.39 -2.81
N ARG A 113 -6.60 -11.37 -2.26
CA ARG A 113 -5.18 -11.41 -1.88
C ARG A 113 -4.97 -11.61 -0.37
N GLN A 114 -6.04 -11.72 0.41
CA GLN A 114 -6.00 -11.78 1.88
C GLN A 114 -5.20 -10.64 2.53
N ILE A 115 -5.28 -9.43 1.96
CA ILE A 115 -4.56 -8.26 2.44
C ILE A 115 -5.42 -7.53 3.49
N PRO A 116 -4.95 -7.37 4.74
CA PRO A 116 -5.64 -6.56 5.73
C PRO A 116 -5.58 -5.06 5.38
N ALA A 117 -6.64 -4.34 5.72
CA ALA A 117 -6.70 -2.88 5.62
C ALA A 117 -7.69 -2.32 6.66
N VAL A 118 -7.64 -1.01 6.88
CA VAL A 118 -8.63 -0.27 7.66
C VAL A 118 -9.30 0.77 6.79
N ILE A 119 -10.60 0.96 7.01
CA ILE A 119 -11.38 2.04 6.39
C ILE A 119 -11.93 2.97 7.47
N ALA A 120 -11.68 4.27 7.32
CA ALA A 120 -12.22 5.33 8.16
C ALA A 120 -13.36 6.03 7.42
N VAL A 121 -14.60 5.73 7.80
CA VAL A 121 -15.80 6.27 7.12
C VAL A 121 -16.27 7.59 7.73
N ILE A 122 -16.75 8.50 6.89
CA ILE A 122 -17.48 9.69 7.36
C ILE A 122 -18.95 9.30 7.57
N GLY A 123 -19.34 9.14 8.83
CA GLY A 123 -20.65 8.59 9.19
C GLY A 123 -21.86 9.37 8.66
N THR A 124 -21.74 10.69 8.41
CA THR A 124 -22.80 11.48 7.78
C THR A 124 -22.92 11.23 6.28
N TRP A 125 -21.83 10.93 5.57
CA TRP A 125 -21.84 10.64 4.13
C TRP A 125 -22.41 9.24 3.83
N MET A 126 -22.28 8.33 4.79
CA MET A 126 -22.81 6.96 4.68
C MET A 126 -24.33 6.89 4.89
N ARG A 127 -24.94 7.97 5.41
CA ARG A 127 -26.40 8.03 5.49
C ARG A 127 -26.93 8.25 4.08
N ARG A 128 -27.81 7.35 3.66
CA ARG A 128 -28.63 7.55 2.45
C ARG A 128 -29.28 8.93 2.55
N ALA A 129 -29.27 9.72 1.48
CA ALA A 129 -30.20 10.84 1.39
C ALA A 129 -31.59 10.25 1.63
N GLU A 130 -32.29 10.67 2.70
CA GLU A 130 -33.73 10.44 2.78
C GLU A 130 -34.29 10.88 1.43
N LYS A 131 -35.03 9.98 0.76
CA LYS A 131 -35.87 10.47 -0.34
C LYS A 131 -36.71 11.58 0.30
N PRO A 132 -36.73 12.81 -0.23
CA PRO A 132 -37.72 13.76 0.24
C PRO A 132 -39.08 13.06 0.12
N ASP A 133 -39.89 13.13 1.18
CA ASP A 133 -41.30 12.73 1.10
C ASP A 133 -41.86 13.42 -0.14
N VAL A 134 -42.18 12.64 -1.17
CA VAL A 134 -42.96 13.11 -2.30
C VAL A 134 -44.38 12.76 -1.90
N PRO A 135 -45.25 13.74 -1.55
CA PRO A 135 -46.62 13.42 -1.22
C PRO A 135 -47.30 12.84 -2.47
N GLY A 136 -47.72 11.57 -2.42
CA GLY A 136 -48.58 10.98 -3.46
C GLY A 136 -48.26 9.57 -3.97
N ASP A 137 -47.37 8.79 -3.34
CA ASP A 137 -47.31 7.33 -3.58
C ASP A 137 -48.36 6.58 -2.73
#